data_AF-A0A920QSH8-F1
#
_entry.id   AF-A0A920QSH8-F1
#
_cell.length_a   1.000
_cell.length_b   1.000
_cell.length_c   1.000
_cell.angle_alpha   90.00
_cell.angle_beta   90.00
_cell.angle_gamma   90.00
#
_symmetry.space_group_name_H-M   'P 1'
#
loop_
_entity.id
_entity.type
_entity.pdbx_description
1 polymer ?
#
loop_
_entity_poly.entity_id
_entity_poly.type
_entity_poly.pdbx_seq_one_letter_code
_entity_poly.pdbx_strand_id
1 'polypeptide(L)' 'MNLAGTAEFETADGSKVRMEPGDVLVAEDLKGHGHIARSLGNEFRVSLAIPLAD' A
#
# COMPACT_ATOMS: atom_id res chain seq x y z
N MET A 1 2.94 -5.96 -3.00
CA MET A 1 1.83 -6.80 -3.49
C MET A 1 0.88 -7.08 -2.34
N ASN A 2 -0.43 -6.90 -2.56
CA ASN A 2 -1.46 -7.25 -1.59
C ASN A 2 -1.93 -8.70 -1.85
N LEU A 3 -1.86 -9.57 -0.84
CA LEU A 3 -2.06 -11.02 -1.00
C LEU A 3 -3.39 -11.51 -0.43
N ALA A 4 -3.90 -10.87 0.63
CA ALA A 4 -5.20 -11.16 1.23
C ALA A 4 -5.73 -9.93 1.97
N GLY A 5 -7.05 -9.83 2.12
CA GLY A 5 -7.74 -8.67 2.67
C GLY A 5 -7.64 -7.43 1.78
N THR A 6 -8.35 -6.36 2.17
CA THR A 6 -8.34 -5.08 1.46
C THR A 6 -7.46 -4.07 2.19
N ALA A 7 -6.72 -3.25 1.44
CA ALA A 7 -5.96 -2.13 1.99
C ALA A 7 -6.30 -0.79 1.32
N GLU A 8 -6.00 0.31 2.01
CA GLU A 8 -5.95 1.66 1.44
C GLU A 8 -4.54 2.23 1.62
N PHE A 9 -4.03 2.88 0.59
CA PHE A 9 -2.81 3.68 0.64
C PHE A 9 -3.12 5.14 0.36
N GLU A 10 -2.57 6.04 1.17
CA GLU A 10 -2.73 7.50 1.06
C GLU A 10 -1.37 8.19 0.97
N THR A 11 -1.20 9.02 -0.06
CA THR A 11 0.00 9.85 -0.27
C THR A 11 -0.11 11.21 0.42
N ALA A 12 1.00 11.95 0.48
CA ALA A 12 1.08 13.24 1.18
C ALA A 12 0.16 14.34 0.62
N ASP A 13 -0.26 14.23 -0.63
CA ASP A 13 -1.25 15.11 -1.27
C ASP A 13 -2.70 14.70 -0.97
N GLY A 14 -2.90 13.64 -0.18
CA GLY A 14 -4.20 13.10 0.19
C GLY A 14 -4.81 12.16 -0.86
N SER A 15 -4.11 11.87 -1.97
CA SER A 15 -4.58 10.90 -2.96
C SER A 15 -4.64 9.51 -2.34
N LYS A 16 -5.73 8.77 -2.62
CA LYS A 16 -6.01 7.45 -2.03
C LYS A 16 -6.21 6.39 -3.11
N VAL A 17 -5.69 5.19 -2.85
CA VAL A 17 -5.95 4.02 -3.68
C VAL A 17 -6.32 2.83 -2.81
N ARG A 18 -7.34 2.09 -3.26
CA ARG A 18 -7.77 0.83 -2.66
C ARG A 18 -7.05 -0.33 -3.35
N MET A 19 -6.56 -1.27 -2.56
CA MET A 19 -5.82 -2.44 -2.99
C MET A 19 -6.59 -3.70 -2.59
N GLU A 20 -6.84 -4.57 -3.54
CA GLU A 20 -7.45 -5.88 -3.38
C GLU A 20 -6.39 -7.00 -3.55
N PRO A 21 -6.70 -8.26 -3.21
CA PRO A 21 -5.76 -9.36 -3.44
C PRO A 21 -5.35 -9.46 -4.91
N GLY A 22 -4.04 -9.48 -5.16
CA GLY A 22 -3.44 -9.49 -6.50
C GLY A 22 -2.88 -8.14 -6.94
N ASP A 23 -3.31 -7.04 -6.32
CA ASP A 23 -2.83 -5.71 -6.71
C ASP A 23 -1.36 -5.49 -6.33
N VAL A 24 -0.66 -4.78 -7.21
CA VAL A 24 0.74 -4.38 -7.03
C VAL A 24 0.83 -2.86 -7.00
N LEU A 25 1.42 -2.36 -5.91
CA LEU A 25 1.74 -0.94 -5.74
C LEU A 25 3.25 -0.76 -5.81
N VAL A 26 3.67 0.23 -6.59
CA VAL A 26 5.02 0.79 -6.52
C VAL A 26 4.92 2.07 -5.71
N ALA A 27 5.60 2.11 -4.56
CA ALA A 27 5.63 3.27 -3.68
C ALA A 27 7.03 3.90 -3.77
N GLU A 28 7.15 4.98 -4.55
CA GLU A 28 8.37 5.78 -4.66
C GLU A 28 8.17 7.09 -3.90
N ASP A 29 9.06 7.37 -2.94
CA ASP A 29 9.03 8.60 -2.16
C ASP A 29 10.36 9.35 -2.27
N LEU A 30 10.42 10.24 -3.26
CA LEU A 30 11.62 11.03 -3.57
C LEU A 30 11.91 12.14 -2.57
N LYS A 31 10.96 12.47 -1.69
CA LYS A 31 11.04 13.63 -0.78
C LYS A 31 10.96 13.25 0.69
N GLY A 32 10.78 11.98 1.02
CA GLY A 32 10.75 11.47 2.39
C GLY A 32 9.45 11.75 3.15
N HIS A 33 8.31 11.95 2.47
CA HIS A 33 7.02 12.17 3.14
C HIS A 33 6.37 10.89 3.65
N GLY A 34 6.75 9.74 3.09
CA GLY A 34 6.11 8.45 3.31
C GLY A 34 4.69 8.37 2.73
N HIS A 35 3.91 7.46 3.30
CA HIS A 35 2.51 7.23 3.00
C HIS A 35 1.81 6.64 4.23
N ILE A 36 0.47 6.66 4.24
CA ILE A 36 -0.33 5.94 5.23
C ILE A 36 -0.86 4.66 4.59
N ALA A 37 -0.67 3.52 5.26
CA ALA A 37 -1.26 2.24 4.87
C ALA A 37 -2.30 1.82 5.92
N ARG A 38 -3.51 1.47 5.48
CA ARG A 38 -4.60 1.02 6.34
C ARG A 38 -5.14 -0.33 5.87
N SER A 39 -5.48 -1.20 6.81
CA SER A 39 -6.34 -2.35 6.54
C SER A 39 -7.79 -1.90 6.51
N LEU A 40 -8.57 -2.37 5.55
CA LEU A 40 -10.00 -2.11 5.48
C LEU A 40 -10.79 -3.38 5.81
N GLY A 41 -11.88 -3.23 6.55
CA GLY A 41 -12.74 -4.34 6.96
C GLY A 41 -12.16 -5.17 8.12
N ASN A 42 -12.71 -6.37 8.30
CA ASN A 42 -12.39 -7.26 9.42
C ASN A 42 -11.58 -8.50 9.01
N GLU A 43 -11.22 -8.62 7.73
CA GLU A 43 -10.38 -9.72 7.25
C GLU A 43 -8.91 -9.48 7.58
N PHE A 44 -8.14 -10.56 7.72
CA PHE A 44 -6.71 -10.46 7.96
C PHE A 44 -5.99 -10.00 6.69
N ARG A 45 -5.28 -8.88 6.77
CA ARG A 45 -4.49 -8.36 5.66
C ARG A 45 -3.12 -9.01 5.59
N VAL A 46 -2.76 -9.52 4.42
CA VAL A 46 -1.42 -10.08 4.13
C VAL A 46 -0.80 -9.32 2.96
N SER A 47 0.44 -8.86 3.12
CA SER A 47 1.15 -8.12 2.07
C SER A 47 2.61 -8.54 1.97
N LEU A 48 3.13 -8.56 0.74
CA LEU A 48 4.56 -8.73 0.45
C LEU A 48 5.15 -7.40 0.01
N ALA A 49 6.18 -6.95 0.72
CA ALA A 49 7.01 -5.80 0.35
C ALA A 49 8.35 -6.30 -0.20
N ILE A 50 8.72 -5.80 -1.37
CA ILE A 50 10.02 -6.06 -2.00
C ILE A 50 10.69 -4.69 -2.16
N PRO A 51 11.80 -4.41 -1.47
CA PRO A 51 12.53 -3.17 -1.70
C PRO A 51 13.06 -3.15 -3.13
N LEU A 52 12.99 -1.98 -3.78
CA LEU A 52 13.65 -1.78 -5.07
C LEU A 52 15.16 -1.68 -4.83
N ALA A 53 15.94 -2.12 -5.82
CA ALA A 53 17.37 -1.83 -5.83
C ALA A 53 17.58 -0.32 -5.98
N ASP A 54 18.75 0.15 -5.52
CA ASP A 54 19.20 1.53 -5.70
C ASP A 54 19.28 1.94 -7.19
#